data_AF-A0A0G1PYW9-F1
#
_entry.id   AF-A0A0G1PYW9-F1
#
_cell.length_a   1.000
_cell.length_b   1.000
_cell.length_c   1.000
_cell.angle_alpha   90.00
_cell.angle_beta   90.00
_cell.angle_gamma   90.00
#
_symmetry.space_group_name_H-M   'P 1'
#
loop_
_entity.id
_entity.type
_entity.pdbx_description
1 polymer ?
#
loop_
_entity_poly.entity_id
_entity_poly.type
_entity_poly.pdbx_seq_one_letter_code
_entity_poly.pdbx_strand_id
1 'polypeptide(L)' 'MTKDSKAKIRKVLNAIRPALALHAGDVELVDFEKKSGVVTLRLKGGCMACPFSPMTGKEIEKILKREAAEVKKVKIIN' A
#
# COMPACT_ATOMS: atom_id res chain seq x y z
N MET A 1 13.28 -13.85 -14.50
CA MET A 1 11.82 -13.73 -14.69
C MET A 1 11.13 -13.53 -13.33
N THR A 2 11.15 -12.32 -12.77
CA THR A 2 10.75 -12.05 -11.36
C THR A 2 9.58 -11.07 -11.21
N LYS A 3 8.77 -10.86 -12.26
CA LYS A 3 7.80 -9.75 -12.35
C LYS A 3 6.45 -9.98 -11.64
N ASP A 4 6.18 -11.18 -11.12
CA ASP A 4 4.81 -11.59 -10.78
C ASP A 4 4.24 -10.90 -9.52
N SER A 5 5.03 -10.69 -8.47
CA SER A 5 4.47 -10.17 -7.21
C SER A 5 4.27 -8.66 -7.21
N LYS A 6 5.13 -7.88 -7.90
CA LYS A 6 4.88 -6.45 -8.08
C LYS A 6 3.58 -6.24 -8.87
N ALA A 7 3.32 -7.07 -9.89
CA ALA A 7 2.07 -7.01 -10.65
C ALA A 7 0.84 -7.34 -9.79
N LYS A 8 0.94 -8.35 -8.92
CA LYS A 8 -0.14 -8.72 -7.99
C LYS A 8 -0.45 -7.57 -7.03
N ILE A 9 0.56 -7.05 -6.34
CA ILE A 9 0.43 -5.91 -5.42
C ILE A 9 -0.21 -4.70 -6.13
N ARG A 10 0.22 -4.41 -7.35
CA ARG A 10 -0.29 -3.29 -8.15
C ARG A 10 -1.75 -3.46 -8.57
N LYS A 11 -2.21 -4.70 -8.81
CA LYS A 11 -3.65 -5.00 -9.00
C LYS A 11 -4.46 -4.70 -7.74
N VAL A 12 -3.99 -5.16 -6.58
CA VAL A 12 -4.66 -4.88 -5.29
C VAL A 12 -4.73 -3.39 -5.03
N LEU A 13 -3.61 -2.68 -5.21
CA LEU A 13 -3.53 -1.22 -5.06
C LEU A 13 -4.50 -0.50 -6.00
N ASN A 14 -4.63 -0.93 -7.26
CA ASN A 14 -5.60 -0.36 -8.19
C ASN A 14 -7.06 -0.61 -7.78
N ALA A 15 -7.37 -1.73 -7.11
CA ALA A 15 -8.71 -2.00 -6.61
C ALA A 15 -9.09 -1.09 -5.42
N ILE A 16 -8.12 -0.74 -4.57
CA ILE A 16 -8.35 0.15 -3.41
C ILE A 16 -8.18 1.64 -3.72
N ARG A 17 -7.51 1.99 -4.83
CA ARG A 17 -7.35 3.37 -5.31
C ARG A 17 -8.63 4.19 -5.36
N PRO A 18 -9.76 3.71 -5.93
CA PRO A 18 -11.01 4.48 -5.91
C PRO A 18 -11.49 4.76 -4.49
N ALA A 19 -11.37 3.80 -3.57
CA ALA A 19 -11.75 4.00 -2.16
C ALA A 19 -10.84 5.03 -1.45
N LEU A 20 -9.54 5.02 -1.76
CA LEU A 20 -8.60 6.02 -1.25
C LEU A 20 -8.85 7.41 -1.86
N ALA A 21 -9.19 7.48 -3.15
CA ALA A 21 -9.49 8.71 -3.85
C ALA A 21 -10.73 9.42 -3.29
N LEU A 22 -11.75 8.66 -2.82
CA LEU A 22 -12.89 9.20 -2.08
C LEU A 22 -12.48 9.93 -0.79
N HIS A 23 -11.36 9.52 -0.19
CA HIS A 23 -10.79 10.13 1.01
C HIS A 23 -9.72 11.19 0.67
N ALA A 24 -9.71 11.71 -0.57
CA ALA A 24 -8.70 12.64 -1.09
C ALA A 24 -7.24 12.15 -0.93
N GLY A 25 -7.03 10.83 -0.99
CA GLY A 25 -5.73 10.17 -0.91
C GLY A 25 -5.45 9.27 -2.12
N ASP A 26 -4.17 9.12 -2.47
CA ASP A 26 -3.67 8.18 -3.46
C ASP A 26 -2.49 7.39 -2.86
N VAL A 27 -2.23 6.21 -3.43
CA VAL A 27 -1.13 5.34 -3.02
C VAL A 27 -0.37 4.85 -4.24
N GLU A 28 0.95 4.90 -4.15
CA GLU A 28 1.86 4.50 -5.23
C GLU A 28 2.85 3.45 -4.71
N LEU A 29 3.03 2.38 -5.47
CA LEU A 29 4.04 1.36 -5.18
C LEU A 29 5.42 1.90 -5.55
N VAL A 30 6.29 2.13 -4.57
CA VAL A 30 7.66 2.59 -4.79
C VAL A 30 8.58 1.39 -4.99
N ASP A 31 8.56 0.46 -4.04
CA ASP A 31 9.37 -0.73 -4.12
C ASP A 31 8.76 -1.93 -3.36
N PHE A 32 9.21 -3.13 -3.72
CA PHE A 32 8.84 -4.35 -3.02
C PHE A 32 10.04 -5.28 -2.91
N GLU A 33 10.48 -5.51 -1.67
CA GLU A 33 11.52 -6.46 -1.32
C GLU A 33 10.93 -7.85 -1.06
N LYS A 34 11.01 -8.73 -2.06
CA LYS A 34 10.58 -10.15 -1.90
C LYS A 34 11.34 -10.90 -0.81
N LYS A 35 12.64 -10.62 -0.64
CA LYS A 35 13.50 -11.36 0.29
C LYS A 35 13.09 -11.14 1.75
N SER A 36 12.79 -9.89 2.12
CA SER A 36 12.33 -9.53 3.48
C SER A 36 10.81 -9.48 3.61
N GLY A 37 10.06 -9.43 2.50
CA GLY A 37 8.62 -9.21 2.47
C GLY A 37 8.23 -7.76 2.82
N VAL A 38 9.09 -6.78 2.51
CA VAL A 38 8.82 -5.37 2.83
C VAL A 38 8.31 -4.65 1.59
N VAL A 39 7.11 -4.09 1.67
CA VAL A 39 6.54 -3.23 0.61
C VAL A 39 6.73 -1.78 1.01
N THR A 40 7.29 -0.99 0.09
CA THR A 40 7.41 0.46 0.25
C THR A 40 6.36 1.14 -0.62
N LEU A 41 5.46 1.87 0.04
CA LEU A 41 4.40 2.64 -0.59
C LEU A 41 4.64 4.13 -0.34
N ARG A 42 4.20 4.95 -1.27
CA ARG A 42 4.12 6.39 -1.11
C ARG A 42 2.68 6.80 -1.10
N LEU A 43 2.23 7.45 -0.04
CA LEU A 43 0.92 8.07 0.00
C LEU A 43 1.02 9.47 -0.60
N LYS A 44 0.13 9.79 -1.54
CA LYS A 44 -0.01 11.12 -2.14
C LYS A 44 -1.42 11.63 -1.84
N GLY A 45 -1.60 12.63 -0.98
CA GLY A 45 -2.92 13.24 -0.77
C GLY A 45 -3.26 13.59 0.68
N GLY A 46 -4.33 14.37 0.83
CA GLY A 46 -4.62 15.30 1.93
C GLY A 46 -5.12 14.68 3.24
N CYS A 47 -4.35 13.77 3.82
CA CYS A 47 -4.56 13.34 5.22
C CYS A 47 -3.31 13.56 6.09
N MET A 48 -2.48 14.54 5.76
CA MET A 48 -1.43 15.05 6.66
C MET A 48 -2.01 15.91 7.80
N ALA A 49 -3.20 16.48 7.61
CA ALA A 49 -3.78 17.45 8.55
C ALA A 49 -4.83 16.88 9.51
N CYS A 50 -5.16 15.58 9.43
CA CYS A 50 -6.15 14.98 10.31
C CYS A 50 -5.45 14.11 11.37
N PRO A 51 -5.37 14.54 12.64
CA PRO A 51 -4.67 13.83 13.72
C PRO A 51 -5.29 12.45 14.07
N PHE A 52 -6.32 12.03 13.35
CA PHE A 52 -7.13 10.86 13.65
C PHE A 52 -6.93 9.66 12.71
N SER A 53 -5.99 9.69 11.75
CA SER A 53 -5.92 8.65 10.69
C SER A 53 -4.69 7.72 10.73
N PRO A 54 -4.35 7.05 11.85
CA PRO A 54 -3.47 5.86 11.80
C PRO A 54 -4.14 4.65 11.11
N MET A 55 -5.43 4.76 10.71
CA MET A 55 -6.16 3.65 10.08
C MET A 55 -5.73 3.39 8.63
N THR A 56 -5.32 4.40 7.85
CA THR A 56 -5.04 4.21 6.41
C THR A 56 -3.88 3.24 6.18
N GLY A 57 -2.81 3.32 6.97
CA GLY A 57 -1.67 2.39 6.86
C GLY A 57 -1.98 0.97 7.34
N LYS A 58 -2.73 0.83 8.45
CA LYS A 58 -3.11 -0.49 9.00
C LYS A 58 -4.04 -1.26 8.07
N GLU A 59 -5.00 -0.59 7.45
CA GLU A 59 -5.95 -1.25 6.55
C GLU A 59 -5.26 -1.70 5.25
N ILE A 60 -4.38 -0.87 4.69
CA ILE A 60 -3.56 -1.24 3.53
C ILE A 60 -2.66 -2.43 3.86
N GLU A 61 -2.03 -2.46 5.04
CA GLU A 61 -1.22 -3.60 5.47
C GLU A 61 -2.05 -4.88 5.61
N LYS A 62 -3.25 -4.81 6.19
CA LYS A 62 -4.17 -5.96 6.30
C LYS A 62 -4.58 -6.51 4.94
N ILE A 63 -4.97 -5.65 4.02
CA ILE A 63 -5.41 -6.03 2.67
C ILE A 63 -4.24 -6.66 1.91
N LEU A 64 -3.04 -6.05 1.98
CA LEU A 64 -1.83 -6.60 1.37
C LEU A 64 -1.46 -7.96 1.97
N LYS A 65 -1.52 -8.13 3.29
CA LYS A 65 -1.26 -9.44 3.94
C LYS A 65 -2.27 -10.51 3.53
N ARG A 66 -3.55 -10.14 3.31
CA ARG A 66 -4.59 -11.07 2.85
C ARG A 66 -4.39 -11.51 1.40
N GLU A 67 -4.14 -10.58 0.49
CA GLU A 67 -4.01 -10.87 -0.95
C GLU A 67 -2.61 -11.39 -1.34
N ALA A 68 -1.60 -10.94 -0.60
CA ALA A 68 -0.19 -11.25 -0.80
C ALA A 68 0.45 -11.63 0.54
N ALA A 69 0.38 -12.92 0.89
CA ALA A 69 1.05 -13.50 2.06
C ALA A 69 2.58 -13.27 2.07
N GLU A 70 3.16 -12.91 0.92
CA GLU A 70 4.56 -12.49 0.76
C GLU A 70 4.88 -11.18 1.49
N VAL A 71 3.87 -10.36 1.78
CA VAL A 71 4.02 -9.06 2.44
C VAL A 71 4.03 -9.24 3.96
N LYS A 72 5.20 -9.04 4.58
CA LYS A 72 5.38 -9.08 6.04
C LYS A 72 5.25 -7.70 6.67
N LYS A 73 5.74 -6.66 6.00
CA LYS A 73 5.81 -5.29 6.52
C LYS A 73 5.51 -4.27 5.44
N VAL A 74 4.77 -3.21 5.80
CA VAL A 74 4.54 -2.06 4.91
C VAL A 74 5.28 -0.85 5.46
N LYS A 75 6.09 -0.21 4.62
CA LYS A 75 6.72 1.09 4.87
C LYS A 75 6.01 2.14 4.04
N ILE A 76 5.63 3.23 4.68
CA ILE A 76 5.10 4.41 4.01
C ILE A 76 6.20 5.47 4.00
N ILE A 77 6.52 6.00 2.82
CA ILE A 77 7.45 7.12 2.65
C ILE A 77 6.68 8.39 2.27
N ASN A 78 7.24 9.54 2.64
CA ASN A 78 6.68 10.87 2.44
C ASN A 78 7.33 11.58 1.24
#